data_AF-A0A842XEM3-F1
#
_entry.id   AF-A0A842XEM3-F1
#
_cell.length_a   1.000
_cell.length_b   1.000
_cell.length_c   1.000
_cell.angle_alpha   90.00
_cell.angle_beta   90.00
_cell.angle_gamma   90.00
#
_symmetry.space_group_name_H-M   'P 1'
#
loop_
_entity.id
_entity.type
_entity.pdbx_description
1 polymer ?
#
loop_
_entity_poly.entity_id
_entity_poly.type
_entity_poly.pdbx_seq_one_letter_code
_entity_poly.pdbx_strand_id
1 'polypeptide(L)'
;GGRRTCRECGAVYHVENIPSKVEGICDRCGGGLYQRSDETPQAIKNRLRVYREKTKPVVDYFREKGLLADVDANYRIEEVDKVISQCERHLQNLSQDSRR
;
A
#
# COMPACT_ATOMS: atom_id res chain seq x y z
N GLY A 1 -12.08 8.16 4.10
CA GLY A 1 -10.98 7.21 4.24
C GLY A 1 -10.59 7.11 5.70
N GLY A 2 -10.11 5.93 6.13
CA GLY A 2 -9.71 5.70 7.53
C GLY A 2 -8.28 6.16 7.86
N ARG A 3 -7.46 6.52 6.86
CA ARG A 3 -6.09 6.98 7.10
C ARG A 3 -6.07 8.33 7.84
N ARG A 4 -5.11 8.48 8.74
CA ARG A 4 -4.71 9.76 9.34
C ARG A 4 -3.20 9.91 9.18
N THR A 5 -2.74 11.13 8.93
CA THR A 5 -1.32 11.46 8.78
C THR A 5 -0.94 12.52 9.79
N CYS A 6 0.22 12.38 10.44
CA CYS A 6 0.76 13.41 11.32
C CYS A 6 1.27 14.60 10.50
N ARG A 7 0.91 15.82 10.90
CA ARG A 7 1.37 17.06 10.25
C ARG A 7 2.88 17.30 10.40
N GLU A 8 3.47 16.82 11.48
CA GLU A 8 4.86 17.14 11.85
C GLU A 8 5.85 16.09 11.35
N CYS A 9 5.57 14.80 11.55
CA CYS A 9 6.52 13.72 11.26
C CYS A 9 6.07 12.77 10.13
N GLY A 10 4.89 12.97 9.55
CA GLY A 10 4.38 12.12 8.48
C GLY A 10 3.95 10.71 8.89
N ALA A 11 4.00 10.37 10.19
CA ALA A 11 3.51 9.08 10.69
C ALA A 11 2.07 8.83 10.24
N VAL A 12 1.77 7.58 9.88
CA VAL A 12 0.48 7.16 9.31
C VAL A 12 -0.24 6.27 10.30
N TYR A 13 -1.53 6.53 10.49
CA TYR A 13 -2.46 5.80 11.33
C TYR A 13 -3.70 5.41 10.52
N HIS A 14 -4.48 4.47 11.03
CA HIS A 14 -5.80 4.12 10.51
C HIS A 14 -6.79 4.05 11.66
N VAL A 15 -7.94 4.71 11.55
CA VAL A 15 -8.93 4.83 12.63
C VAL A 15 -9.36 3.52 13.28
N GLU A 16 -9.37 2.41 12.53
CA GLU A 16 -9.69 1.06 13.04
C GLU A 16 -8.45 0.17 13.22
N ASN A 17 -7.69 -0.05 12.14
CA ASN A 17 -6.60 -1.03 12.15
C ASN A 17 -5.32 -0.60 12.87
N ILE A 18 -5.02 0.71 12.91
CA ILE A 18 -3.79 1.26 13.50
C ILE A 18 -4.15 2.62 14.16
N PRO A 19 -5.02 2.63 15.19
CA PRO A 19 -5.46 3.87 15.80
C PRO A 19 -4.30 4.50 16.59
N SER A 20 -4.32 5.84 16.71
CA SER A 20 -3.46 6.50 17.69
C SER A 20 -3.97 6.22 19.10
N LYS A 21 -3.07 6.27 20.10
CA LYS A 21 -3.44 6.08 21.52
C LYS A 21 -4.40 7.15 22.01
N VAL A 22 -4.22 8.39 21.54
CA VAL A 22 -5.12 9.51 21.79
C VAL A 22 -5.66 10.00 20.45
N GLU A 23 -6.98 10.18 20.37
CA GLU A 23 -7.63 10.61 19.14
C GLU A 23 -7.06 11.95 18.66
N GLY A 24 -6.65 11.99 17.40
CA GLY A 24 -6.11 13.22 16.78
C GLY A 24 -4.66 13.54 17.14
N ILE A 25 -3.97 12.75 17.97
CA ILE A 25 -2.60 13.01 18.42
C ILE A 25 -1.65 11.91 17.95
N CYS A 26 -0.49 12.30 17.40
CA CYS A 26 0.54 11.37 16.98
C CYS A 26 1.29 10.78 18.17
N ASP A 27 1.30 9.45 18.28
CA ASP A 27 2.00 8.71 19.33
C ASP A 27 3.53 8.85 19.27
N ARG A 28 4.08 9.27 18.12
CA ARG A 28 5.54 9.41 17.93
C ARG A 28 6.09 10.77 18.33
N CYS A 29 5.33 11.86 18.12
CA CYS A 29 5.85 13.22 18.28
C CYS A 29 4.85 14.20 18.93
N GLY A 30 3.64 13.77 19.28
CA GLY A 30 2.59 14.64 19.84
C GLY A 30 1.91 15.57 18.82
N GLY A 31 2.36 15.60 17.56
CA GLY A 31 1.77 16.43 16.51
C GLY A 31 0.34 16.02 16.12
N GLY A 32 -0.43 16.97 15.61
CA GLY A 32 -1.82 16.73 15.19
C GLY A 32 -1.95 15.78 14.01
N LEU A 33 -2.94 14.90 14.07
CA LEU A 33 -3.32 14.00 12.99
C LEU A 33 -4.43 14.61 12.12
N TYR A 34 -4.35 14.43 10.81
CA TYR A 34 -5.37 14.89 9.87
C TYR A 34 -5.66 13.84 8.79
N GLN A 35 -6.87 13.89 8.24
CA GLN A 35 -7.20 13.14 7.02
C GLN A 35 -6.76 13.96 5.81
N ARG A 36 -6.12 13.33 4.83
CA ARG A 36 -5.67 14.07 3.63
C ARG A 36 -6.86 14.42 2.74
N SER A 37 -6.74 15.53 2.01
CA SER A 37 -7.79 16.03 1.11
C SER A 37 -8.11 15.08 -0.05
N ASP A 38 -7.17 14.22 -0.44
CA ASP A 38 -7.31 13.24 -1.52
C ASP A 38 -7.99 11.92 -1.10
N GLU A 39 -8.60 11.88 0.09
CA GLU A 39 -9.22 10.68 0.68
C GLU A 39 -10.74 10.76 0.78
N THR A 40 -11.35 11.56 -0.11
CA THR A 40 -12.79 11.65 -0.30
C THR A 40 -13.29 10.55 -1.24
N PRO A 41 -14.58 10.14 -1.15
CA PRO A 41 -15.15 9.17 -2.10
C PRO A 41 -14.97 9.58 -3.56
N GLN A 42 -15.07 10.89 -3.86
CA GLN A 42 -14.88 11.41 -5.21
C GLN A 42 -13.42 11.29 -5.67
N ALA A 43 -12.46 11.61 -4.81
CA ALA A 43 -11.04 11.44 -5.11
C ALA A 43 -10.69 9.95 -5.33
N ILE A 44 -11.24 9.05 -4.53
CA ILE A 44 -11.06 7.59 -4.67
C ILE A 44 -11.62 7.09 -6.02
N LYS A 45 -12.84 7.50 -6.38
CA LYS A 45 -13.43 7.16 -7.70
C LYS A 45 -12.54 7.63 -8.85
N ASN A 46 -12.05 8.86 -8.77
CA ASN A 46 -11.16 9.40 -9.80
C ASN A 46 -9.82 8.64 -9.85
N ARG A 47 -9.23 8.29 -8.70
CA ARG A 47 -8.00 7.49 -8.64
C ARG A 47 -8.17 6.11 -9.28
N LEU A 48 -9.30 5.42 -9.04
CA LEU A 48 -9.60 4.14 -9.67
C LEU A 48 -9.79 4.26 -11.18
N ARG A 49 -10.43 5.33 -11.64
CA ARG A 49 -10.56 5.62 -13.08
C ARG A 49 -9.19 5.84 -13.72
N VAL A 50 -8.36 6.70 -13.14
CA VAL A 50 -7.00 6.99 -13.63
C VAL A 50 -6.13 5.72 -13.61
N TYR A 51 -6.21 4.89 -12.56
CA TYR A 51 -5.53 3.60 -12.50
C TYR A 51 -5.90 2.71 -13.70
N ARG A 52 -7.20 2.57 -14.01
CA ARG A 52 -7.67 1.77 -15.14
C ARG A 52 -7.19 2.31 -16.49
N GLU A 53 -7.16 3.63 -16.65
CA GLU A 53 -6.76 4.28 -17.90
C GLU A 53 -5.25 4.32 -18.13
N LYS A 54 -4.46 4.45 -17.06
CA LYS A 54 -3.03 4.79 -17.15
C LYS A 54 -2.10 3.74 -16.56
N THR A 55 -2.49 3.10 -15.46
CA THR A 55 -1.62 2.14 -14.75
C THR A 55 -1.89 0.71 -15.20
N LYS A 56 -3.17 0.32 -15.36
CA LYS A 56 -3.56 -1.04 -15.77
C LYS A 56 -2.90 -1.47 -17.09
N PRO A 57 -2.83 -0.65 -18.16
CA PRO A 57 -2.15 -1.06 -19.39
C PRO A 57 -0.67 -1.40 -19.20
N VAL A 58 0.03 -0.72 -18.28
CA VAL A 58 1.43 -1.01 -17.94
C VAL A 58 1.53 -2.34 -17.20
N VAL A 59 0.62 -2.59 -16.25
CA VAL A 59 0.54 -3.89 -15.54
C VAL A 59 0.27 -5.03 -16.52
N ASP A 60 -0.68 -4.85 -17.44
CA ASP A 60 -1.03 -5.85 -18.44
C ASP A 60 0.15 -6.13 -19.39
N TYR A 61 0.88 -5.10 -19.82
CA TYR A 61 2.09 -5.25 -20.63
C TYR A 61 3.16 -6.13 -19.95
N PHE A 62 3.45 -5.90 -18.67
CA PHE A 62 4.44 -6.72 -17.95
C PHE A 62 3.92 -8.14 -17.67
N ARG A 63 2.60 -8.30 -17.46
CA ARG A 63 1.96 -9.61 -17.29
C ARG A 63 2.07 -10.45 -18.56
N GLU A 64 1.76 -9.88 -19.73
CA GLU A 64 1.86 -10.54 -21.02
C GLU A 64 3.31 -10.98 -21.35
N LYS A 65 4.30 -10.22 -20.87
CA LYS A 65 5.72 -10.58 -21.01
C LYS A 65 6.21 -11.61 -20.00
N GLY A 66 5.39 -12.06 -19.05
CA GLY A 66 5.81 -12.94 -17.97
C GLY A 66 6.80 -12.28 -16.99
N LEU A 67 6.87 -10.94 -16.97
CA LEU A 67 7.79 -10.17 -16.13
C LEU A 67 7.12 -9.62 -14.87
N LEU A 68 5.85 -9.96 -14.64
CA LEU A 68 5.08 -9.52 -13.48
C LEU A 68 4.91 -10.67 -12.49
N ALA A 69 5.21 -10.40 -11.22
CA ALA A 69 4.84 -11.26 -10.10
C ALA A 69 3.72 -10.61 -9.29
N ASP A 70 2.60 -11.31 -9.12
CA ASP A 70 1.48 -10.84 -8.29
C ASP A 70 1.75 -11.20 -6.82
N VAL A 71 1.58 -10.24 -5.91
CA VAL A 71 1.73 -10.42 -4.46
C VAL A 71 0.39 -10.10 -3.78
N ASP A 72 -0.16 -11.05 -3.05
CA ASP A 72 -1.38 -10.83 -2.27
C ASP A 72 -1.04 -10.11 -0.96
N ALA A 73 -1.59 -8.90 -0.81
CA ALA A 73 -1.44 -8.07 0.38
C ALA A 73 -2.74 -7.98 1.21
N ASN A 74 -3.74 -8.82 0.91
CA ASN A 74 -5.02 -8.85 1.62
C ASN A 74 -4.94 -9.66 2.93
N TYR A 75 -3.98 -9.30 3.78
CA TYR A 75 -3.75 -9.90 5.09
C TYR A 75 -3.90 -8.85 6.18
N ARG A 76 -4.05 -9.30 7.44
CA ARG A 76 -3.95 -8.39 8.56
C ARG A 76 -2.52 -7.87 8.73
N ILE A 77 -2.36 -6.74 9.42
CA ILE A 77 -1.03 -6.15 9.62
C ILE A 77 -0.09 -7.08 10.40
N GLU A 78 -0.61 -7.91 11.32
CA GLU A 78 0.19 -8.88 12.07
C GLU A 78 0.70 -10.04 11.19
N GLU A 79 0.16 -10.18 9.99
CA GLU A 79 0.51 -11.23 9.03
C GLU A 79 1.37 -10.71 7.88
N VAL A 80 2.01 -9.55 8.04
CA VAL A 80 2.87 -8.93 7.02
C VAL A 80 3.98 -9.86 6.52
N ASP A 81 4.45 -10.77 7.37
CA ASP A 81 5.46 -11.78 7.01
C ASP A 81 5.01 -12.69 5.87
N LYS A 82 3.70 -12.96 5.74
CA LYS A 82 3.15 -13.72 4.61
C LYS A 82 3.29 -12.96 3.29
N VAL A 83 3.18 -11.63 3.31
CA VAL A 83 3.39 -10.77 2.14
C VAL A 83 4.86 -10.75 1.77
N ILE A 84 5.75 -10.56 2.76
CA ILE A 84 7.21 -10.54 2.55
C ILE A 84 7.70 -11.88 2.00
N SER A 85 7.23 -13.00 2.55
CA SER A 85 7.58 -14.35 2.09
C SER A 85 7.17 -14.61 0.63
N GLN A 86 6.08 -14.01 0.15
CA GLN A 86 5.72 -14.08 -1.27
C GLN A 86 6.77 -13.37 -2.13
N CYS A 87 7.14 -12.14 -1.77
CA CYS A 87 8.17 -11.37 -2.46
C CYS A 87 9.51 -12.13 -2.53
N GLU A 88 9.95 -12.70 -1.41
CA GLU A 88 11.21 -13.47 -1.35
C GLU A 88 11.18 -14.68 -2.29
N ARG A 89 10.07 -15.44 -2.31
CA ARG A 89 9.90 -16.57 -3.25
C ARG A 89 9.97 -16.11 -4.70
N HIS A 90 9.31 -15.01 -5.06
CA HIS A 90 9.37 -14.48 -6.42
C HIS A 90 10.78 -14.05 -6.82
N LEU A 91 11.51 -13.38 -5.93
CA LEU A 91 12.90 -12.96 -6.16
C LEU A 91 13.84 -14.16 -6.32
N GLN A 92 13.67 -15.21 -5.51
CA GLN A 92 14.45 -16.45 -5.63
C GLN A 92 14.21 -17.12 -6.99
N ASN A 93 12.97 -17.19 -7.47
CA ASN A 93 12.65 -17.79 -8.77
C ASN A 93 13.32 -17.03 -9.93
N LEU A 94 13.35 -15.69 -9.89
CA LEU A 94 14.05 -14.86 -10.89
C LEU A 94 15.56 -15.11 -10.93
N SER A 95 16.17 -15.37 -9.77
CA SER A 95 17.60 -15.67 -9.67
C SER A 95 17.98 -17.06 -10.22
N GLN A 96 17.01 -17.97 -10.34
CA GLN A 96 17.22 -19.32 -10.89
C GLN A 96 17.02 -19.36 -12.41
N ASP A 97 16.14 -18.53 -12.96
CA ASP A 97 15.90 -18.43 -14.42
C ASP A 97 17.07 -17.74 -15.15
N SER A 98 17.75 -16.80 -14.50
CA SER A 98 18.94 -16.10 -15.05
C SER A 98 20.20 -16.98 -15.14
N ARG A 99 20.13 -18.25 -14.75
CA ARG A 99 21.20 -19.26 -14.87
C ARG A 99 20.92 -20.31 -15.96
N ARG A 100 19.91 -20.11 -16.80
CA ARG A 100 19.60 -20.92 -17.98
C ARG A 100 19.83 -20.15 -19.28
#